data_AF-A0A6D1Q0M9-F1
#
_entry.id   AF-A0A6D1Q0M9-F1
#
_cell.length_a   1.000
_cell.length_b   1.000
_cell.length_c   1.000
_cell.angle_alpha   90.00
_cell.angle_beta   90.00
_cell.angle_gamma   90.00
#
_symmetry.space_group_name_H-M   'P 1'
#
loop_
_entity.id
_entity.type
_entity.pdbx_description
1 polymer ?
#
loop_
_entity_poly.entity_id
_entity_poly.type
_entity_poly.pdbx_seq_one_letter_code
_entity_poly.pdbx_strand_id
1 'polypeptide(L)'
;NLSYKYDSLTMCLSVAISIMASRKSYSREISNIIIAITLTIAYLSLYQASLNIYSIFLFTFILSDLTSGEDLKSIVYKAILSLFCLITGYLIYSFFIAKKLVTGGYNIEHSKIIELNSNIIESLY
;
A
#
# COMPACT_ATOMS: atom_id res chain seq x y z
N ASN A 1 23.46 17.93 -4.75
CA ASN A 1 23.23 16.53 -5.16
C ASN A 1 23.47 15.47 -4.07
N LEU A 2 23.37 15.78 -2.76
CA LEU A 2 23.34 14.73 -1.73
C LEU A 2 21.91 14.21 -1.44
N SER A 3 20.87 15.06 -1.47
CA SER A 3 19.49 14.63 -1.18
C SER A 3 18.97 13.53 -2.11
N TYR A 4 19.35 13.54 -3.40
CA TYR A 4 18.96 12.50 -4.36
C TYR A 4 19.53 11.10 -4.02
N LYS A 5 20.65 11.05 -3.31
CA LYS A 5 21.31 9.80 -2.90
C LYS A 5 20.66 9.18 -1.67
N TYR A 6 19.98 9.99 -0.86
CA TYR A 6 19.24 9.52 0.32
C TYR A 6 17.80 9.11 -0.02
N ASP A 7 17.21 9.72 -1.06
CA ASP A 7 15.88 9.34 -1.55
C ASP A 7 15.88 7.92 -2.15
N SER A 8 16.98 7.51 -2.81
CA SER A 8 17.12 6.15 -3.32
C SER A 8 17.28 5.10 -2.21
N LEU A 9 17.87 5.46 -1.07
CA LEU A 9 18.00 4.56 0.08
C LEU A 9 16.66 4.35 0.79
N THR A 10 15.89 5.41 1.01
CA THR A 10 14.54 5.30 1.59
C THR A 10 13.58 4.56 0.67
N MET A 11 13.70 4.77 -0.65
CA MET A 11 12.96 4.02 -1.65
C MET A 11 13.33 2.53 -1.63
N CYS A 12 14.63 2.18 -1.64
CA CYS A 12 15.08 0.79 -1.56
C CYS A 12 14.60 0.10 -0.26
N LEU A 13 14.69 0.80 0.87
CA LEU A 13 14.22 0.30 2.15
C LEU A 13 12.70 0.04 2.13
N SER A 14 11.92 0.94 1.55
CA SER A 14 10.47 0.74 1.42
C SER A 14 10.12 -0.48 0.56
N VAL A 15 10.91 -0.77 -0.47
CA VAL A 15 10.76 -1.96 -1.32
C VAL A 15 11.09 -3.23 -0.55
N ALA A 16 12.19 -3.23 0.22
CA ALA A 16 12.55 -4.38 1.06
C ALA A 16 11.44 -4.68 2.09
N ILE A 17 10.91 -3.63 2.73
CA ILE A 17 9.80 -3.75 3.70
C ILE A 17 8.52 -4.25 3.01
N SER A 18 8.22 -3.79 1.78
CA SER A 18 7.01 -4.23 1.07
C SER A 18 7.07 -5.71 0.67
N ILE A 19 8.26 -6.22 0.32
CA ILE A 19 8.49 -7.66 0.08
C ILE A 19 8.33 -8.47 1.36
N MET A 20 8.89 -8.01 2.48
CA MET A 20 8.70 -8.67 3.77
C MET A 20 7.23 -8.68 4.20
N ALA A 21 6.53 -7.57 3.98
CA ALA A 21 5.11 -7.43 4.26
C ALA A 21 4.29 -8.42 3.44
N SER A 22 4.51 -8.53 2.12
CA SER A 22 3.75 -9.44 1.26
C SER A 22 3.97 -10.90 1.65
N ARG A 23 5.20 -11.28 2.01
CA ARG A 23 5.50 -12.63 2.48
C ARG A 23 4.83 -12.95 3.82
N LYS A 24 4.85 -12.02 4.77
CA LYS A 24 4.21 -12.21 6.09
C LYS A 24 2.69 -12.21 6.01
N SER A 25 2.13 -11.36 5.16
CA SER A 25 0.70 -11.26 4.88
C SER A 25 0.13 -12.53 4.23
N TYR A 26 0.96 -13.23 3.44
CA TYR A 26 0.60 -14.49 2.79
C TYR A 26 0.82 -15.74 3.67
N SER A 27 1.17 -15.55 4.96
CA SER A 27 1.27 -16.64 5.94
C SER A 27 -0.09 -16.92 6.60
N ARG A 28 -0.30 -18.17 7.04
CA ARG A 28 -1.52 -18.57 7.76
C ARG A 28 -1.54 -18.17 9.24
N GLU A 29 -0.40 -17.84 9.82
CA GLU A 29 -0.30 -17.55 11.25
C GLU A 29 -0.87 -16.16 11.60
N ILE A 30 -1.69 -16.11 12.65
CA ILE A 30 -2.32 -14.86 13.12
C ILE A 30 -1.28 -13.85 13.62
N SER A 31 -0.18 -14.31 14.22
CA SER A 31 0.93 -13.44 14.65
C SER A 31 1.53 -12.64 13.49
N ASN A 32 1.54 -13.22 12.29
CA ASN A 32 2.08 -12.58 11.10
C ASN A 32 1.16 -11.48 10.54
N ILE A 33 -0.13 -11.46 10.90
CA ILE A 33 -1.09 -10.42 10.49
C ILE A 33 -0.70 -9.07 11.09
N ILE A 34 -0.43 -9.02 12.40
CA ILE A 34 -0.07 -7.77 13.09
C ILE A 34 1.25 -7.23 12.53
N ILE A 35 2.20 -8.13 12.28
CA ILE A 35 3.50 -7.79 11.68
C ILE A 35 3.29 -7.25 10.25
N ALA A 36 2.49 -7.91 9.43
CA ALA A 36 2.19 -7.48 8.07
C ALA A 36 1.55 -6.09 8.04
N ILE A 37 0.56 -5.82 8.88
CA ILE A 37 -0.09 -4.51 9.00
C ILE A 37 0.92 -3.42 9.39
N THR A 38 1.79 -3.70 10.36
CA THR A 38 2.81 -2.76 10.83
C THR A 38 3.83 -2.44 9.73
N LEU A 39 4.29 -3.47 9.00
CA LEU A 39 5.18 -3.30 7.85
C LEU A 39 4.49 -2.56 6.70
N THR A 40 3.19 -2.79 6.49
CA THR A 40 2.39 -2.05 5.50
C THR A 40 2.34 -0.56 5.80
N ILE A 41 2.09 -0.20 7.06
CA ILE A 41 2.13 1.20 7.49
C ILE A 41 3.54 1.79 7.31
N ALA A 42 4.58 1.02 7.64
CA ALA A 42 5.97 1.46 7.52
C ALA A 42 6.38 1.76 6.06
N TYR A 43 6.12 0.87 5.11
CA TYR A 43 6.49 1.14 3.71
C TYR A 43 5.60 2.22 3.08
N LEU A 44 4.31 2.31 3.44
CA LEU A 44 3.43 3.37 2.96
C LEU A 44 3.89 4.75 3.42
N SER A 45 4.45 4.84 4.63
CA SER A 45 5.01 6.08 5.19
C SER A 45 6.34 6.48 4.55
N LEU A 46 7.10 5.52 4.01
CA LEU A 46 8.37 5.78 3.33
C LEU A 46 8.15 6.15 1.85
N TYR A 47 7.37 5.34 1.11
CA TYR A 47 7.14 5.53 -0.31
C TYR A 47 5.85 4.85 -0.77
N GLN A 48 4.84 5.66 -1.12
CA GLN A 48 3.51 5.17 -1.49
C GLN A 48 3.52 4.23 -2.71
N ALA A 49 4.43 4.45 -3.68
CA ALA A 49 4.52 3.61 -4.88
C ALA A 49 5.12 2.20 -4.61
N SER A 50 5.64 1.93 -3.41
CA SER A 50 6.04 0.57 -2.99
C SER A 50 4.86 -0.39 -2.82
N LEU A 51 3.63 0.13 -2.82
CA LEU A 51 2.41 -0.68 -2.90
C LEU A 51 2.37 -1.53 -4.19
N ASN A 52 2.84 -0.99 -5.32
CA ASN A 52 2.87 -1.74 -6.57
C ASN A 52 3.77 -2.97 -6.47
N ILE A 53 4.91 -2.83 -5.78
CA ILE A 53 5.83 -3.93 -5.54
C ILE A 53 5.22 -4.98 -4.62
N TYR A 54 4.52 -4.56 -3.57
CA TYR A 54 3.77 -5.48 -2.70
C TYR A 54 2.80 -6.35 -3.54
N SER A 55 2.01 -5.71 -4.41
CA SER A 55 1.03 -6.41 -5.27
C SER A 55 1.70 -7.41 -6.21
N ILE A 56 2.80 -7.02 -6.87
CA ILE A 56 3.54 -7.92 -7.78
C ILE A 56 4.00 -9.17 -7.04
N PHE A 57 4.65 -9.02 -5.88
CA PHE A 57 5.11 -10.17 -5.10
C PHE A 57 3.96 -11.03 -4.58
N LEU A 58 2.83 -10.42 -4.22
CA LEU A 58 1.62 -11.15 -3.84
C LEU A 58 1.14 -12.06 -4.98
N PHE A 59 1.06 -11.50 -6.21
CA PHE A 59 0.72 -12.28 -7.40
C PHE A 59 1.74 -13.39 -7.67
N THR A 60 3.03 -13.11 -7.51
CA THR A 60 4.08 -14.13 -7.67
C THR A 60 3.91 -15.28 -6.67
N PHE A 61 3.57 -14.99 -5.41
CA PHE A 61 3.31 -16.05 -4.42
C PHE A 61 2.07 -16.88 -4.74
N ILE A 62 1.00 -16.23 -5.23
CA ILE A 62 -0.21 -16.93 -5.67
C ILE A 62 0.10 -17.84 -6.87
N LEU A 63 0.83 -17.36 -7.87
CA LEU A 63 1.26 -18.15 -9.03
C LEU A 63 2.18 -19.31 -8.62
N SER A 64 3.07 -19.09 -7.65
CA SER A 64 3.94 -20.13 -7.10
C SER A 64 3.15 -21.26 -6.43
N ASP A 65 2.15 -20.92 -5.64
CA ASP A 65 1.28 -21.91 -4.97
C ASP A 65 0.40 -22.66 -5.99
N LEU A 66 -0.10 -21.98 -7.02
CA LEU A 66 -0.84 -22.59 -8.13
C LEU A 66 0.03 -23.60 -8.91
N THR A 67 1.29 -23.27 -9.15
CA THR A 67 2.23 -24.14 -9.88
C THR A 67 2.65 -25.34 -9.03
N SER A 68 2.69 -25.17 -7.71
CA SER A 68 3.06 -26.20 -6.73
C SER A 68 1.91 -27.17 -6.43
N GLY A 69 0.70 -26.93 -6.97
CA GLY A 69 -0.46 -27.78 -6.78
C GLY A 69 -1.09 -27.66 -5.39
N GLU A 70 -0.93 -26.52 -4.70
CA GLU A 70 -1.68 -26.27 -3.47
C GLU A 70 -3.19 -26.19 -3.74
N ASP A 71 -3.99 -26.55 -2.72
CA ASP A 71 -5.45 -26.43 -2.79
C ASP A 71 -5.89 -24.99 -3.11
N LEU A 72 -6.74 -24.82 -4.13
CA LEU A 72 -7.29 -23.50 -4.50
C LEU A 72 -7.95 -22.79 -3.32
N LYS A 73 -8.60 -23.54 -2.40
CA LYS A 73 -9.19 -22.98 -1.17
C LYS A 73 -8.14 -22.35 -0.24
N SER A 74 -6.97 -22.97 -0.11
CA SER A 74 -5.82 -22.45 0.65
C SER A 74 -5.34 -21.13 0.07
N ILE A 75 -5.16 -21.10 -1.25
CA ILE A 75 -4.64 -19.96 -2.01
C ILE A 75 -5.61 -18.77 -1.88
N VAL A 76 -6.90 -19.01 -2.10
CA VAL A 76 -7.94 -17.97 -1.96
C VAL A 76 -8.00 -17.44 -0.52
N TYR A 77 -7.91 -18.31 0.48
CA TYR A 77 -7.89 -17.87 1.89
C TYR A 77 -6.68 -16.97 2.20
N LYS A 78 -5.47 -17.37 1.80
CA LYS A 78 -4.24 -16.57 1.97
C LYS A 78 -4.36 -15.23 1.23
N ALA A 79 -4.90 -15.22 0.02
CA ALA A 79 -5.09 -14.01 -0.78
C ALA A 79 -6.08 -13.04 -0.12
N ILE A 80 -7.24 -13.52 0.35
CA ILE A 80 -8.23 -12.69 1.06
C ILE A 80 -7.63 -12.12 2.34
N LEU A 81 -6.92 -12.95 3.12
CA LEU A 81 -6.26 -12.51 4.35
C LEU A 81 -5.22 -11.43 4.07
N SER A 82 -4.47 -11.58 2.97
CA SER A 82 -3.47 -10.60 2.59
C SER A 82 -4.06 -9.27 2.10
N LEU A 83 -5.20 -9.32 1.42
CA LEU A 83 -5.98 -8.15 1.01
C LEU A 83 -6.53 -7.43 2.25
N PHE A 84 -7.04 -8.19 3.22
CA PHE A 84 -7.53 -7.66 4.49
C PHE A 84 -6.41 -6.95 5.27
N CYS A 85 -5.21 -7.53 5.34
CA CYS A 85 -4.05 -6.88 5.96
C CYS A 85 -3.68 -5.58 5.26
N LEU A 86 -3.67 -5.57 3.92
CA LEU A 86 -3.36 -4.37 3.14
C LEU A 86 -4.41 -3.27 3.35
N ILE A 87 -5.70 -3.59 3.25
CA ILE A 87 -6.80 -2.63 3.45
C ILE A 87 -6.74 -2.07 4.87
N THR A 88 -6.58 -2.93 5.88
CA THR A 88 -6.49 -2.53 7.29
C THR A 88 -5.29 -1.61 7.52
N GLY A 89 -4.10 -2.00 7.04
CA GLY A 89 -2.89 -1.17 7.15
C GLY A 89 -3.02 0.17 6.42
N TYR A 90 -3.63 0.18 5.23
CA TYR A 90 -3.87 1.39 4.46
C TYR A 90 -4.87 2.34 5.14
N LEU A 91 -5.96 1.81 5.71
CA LEU A 91 -6.94 2.61 6.45
C LEU A 91 -6.32 3.22 7.72
N ILE A 92 -5.51 2.44 8.47
CA ILE A 92 -4.79 2.94 9.63
C ILE A 92 -3.81 4.05 9.21
N TYR A 93 -3.04 3.83 8.14
CA TYR A 93 -2.15 4.84 7.58
C TYR A 93 -2.91 6.11 7.19
N SER A 94 -4.00 5.99 6.45
CA SER A 94 -4.80 7.14 5.98
C SER A 94 -5.45 7.91 7.15
N PHE A 95 -6.00 7.20 8.13
CA PHE A 95 -6.71 7.83 9.24
C PHE A 95 -5.78 8.48 10.27
N PHE A 96 -4.62 7.87 10.57
CA PHE A 96 -3.71 8.38 11.60
C PHE A 96 -2.58 9.24 11.04
N ILE A 97 -1.98 8.85 9.91
CA ILE A 97 -0.77 9.48 9.38
C ILE A 97 -1.15 10.51 8.34
N ALA A 98 -1.95 10.14 7.33
CA ALA A 98 -2.35 11.10 6.29
C ALA A 98 -3.17 12.24 6.91
N LYS A 99 -4.19 11.97 7.74
CA LYS A 99 -4.94 13.06 8.39
C LYS A 99 -4.07 13.96 9.27
N LYS A 100 -3.08 13.44 9.99
CA LYS A 100 -2.27 14.21 10.94
C LYS A 100 -1.12 15.00 10.27
N LEU A 101 -0.64 14.55 9.10
CA LEU A 101 0.35 15.28 8.29
C LEU A 101 -0.30 16.23 7.26
N VAL A 102 -1.54 15.97 6.81
CA VAL A 102 -2.27 16.78 5.81
C VAL A 102 -3.05 17.94 6.46
N THR A 103 -3.29 17.93 7.77
CA THR A 103 -3.92 19.05 8.51
C THR A 103 -2.97 20.22 8.84
N GLY A 104 -1.77 20.26 8.25
CA GLY A 104 -0.90 21.44 8.27
C GLY A 104 -1.11 22.30 7.03
N GLY A 105 -2.13 23.15 7.01
CA GLY A 105 -2.28 24.40 6.21
C GLY A 105 -2.20 24.38 4.67
N TYR A 106 -1.47 23.47 4.02
CA TYR A 106 -1.09 23.58 2.61
C TYR A 106 -1.97 22.74 1.66
N ASN A 107 -2.72 21.76 2.19
CA ASN A 107 -3.62 20.93 1.37
C ASN A 107 -5.05 21.49 1.24
N ILE A 108 -5.39 22.55 1.99
CA ILE A 108 -6.70 23.20 1.87
C ILE A 108 -6.80 23.99 0.56
N GLU A 109 -5.68 24.51 0.04
CA GLU A 109 -5.69 25.24 -1.25
C GLU A 109 -5.64 24.32 -2.47
N HIS A 110 -4.93 23.19 -2.40
CA HIS A 110 -4.79 22.30 -3.57
C HIS A 110 -5.97 21.33 -3.76
N SER A 111 -6.74 21.04 -2.70
CA SER A 111 -8.03 20.34 -2.81
C SER A 111 -9.13 21.20 -3.46
N LYS A 112 -8.91 22.50 -3.67
CA LYS A 112 -9.81 23.35 -4.46
C LYS A 112 -9.70 23.12 -5.97
N ILE A 113 -8.63 22.49 -6.44
CA ILE A 113 -8.46 22.17 -7.89
C ILE A 113 -9.37 21.00 -8.31
N ILE A 114 -9.92 20.26 -7.34
CA ILE A 114 -10.95 19.23 -7.56
C ILE A 114 -12.31 19.71 -7.03
N GLU A 115 -12.52 21.02 -6.85
CA GLU A 115 -13.85 21.58 -7.10
C GLU A 115 -14.04 21.52 -8.60
N LEU A 116 -14.67 20.43 -9.00
CA LEU A 116 -15.36 20.21 -10.24
C LEU A 116 -15.57 21.53 -10.99
N ASN A 117 -14.95 21.54 -12.15
CA ASN A 117 -15.29 22.39 -13.25
C ASN A 117 -16.74 22.10 -13.70
N SER A 118 -17.71 22.55 -12.91
CA SER A 118 -19.13 22.59 -13.26
C SER A 118 -19.43 23.67 -14.31
N ASN A 119 -18.44 24.51 -14.64
CA ASN A 119 -18.58 25.63 -15.57
C ASN A 119 -18.17 25.28 -17.01
N ILE A 120 -17.48 24.16 -17.27
CA ILE A 120 -17.17 23.72 -18.65
C ILE A 120 -18.41 23.19 -19.38
N ILE A 121 -19.41 22.67 -18.66
CA ILE A 121 -20.63 22.14 -19.30
C ILE A 121 -21.54 23.29 -19.79
N GLU A 122 -21.46 24.47 -19.18
CA GLU A 122 -22.28 25.63 -19.57
C GLU A 122 -21.68 26.40 -20.76
N SER A 123 -20.42 26.15 -21.14
CA SER A 123 -19.79 26.77 -22.32
C SER A 123 -19.90 25.93 -23.60
N LEU A 124 -20.66 24.82 -23.58
CA LEU A 124 -20.86 23.91 -24.72
C LEU A 124 -22.32 23.90 -25.24
N TYR A 125 -23.16 24.82 -24.77
CA TYR A 125 -24.47 25.18 -25.35
C TYR A 125 -24.49 26.68 -25.68
#